data_AF-A0A2E9HTL3-F1
#
_entry.id   AF-A0A2E9HTL3-F1
#
_cell.length_a   1.000
_cell.length_b   1.000
_cell.length_c   1.000
_cell.angle_alpha   90.00
_cell.angle_beta   90.00
_cell.angle_gamma   90.00
#
_symmetry.space_group_name_H-M   'P 1'
#
loop_
_entity.id
_entity.type
_entity.pdbx_description
1 polymer ?
#
loop_
_entity_poly.entity_id
_entity_poly.type
_entity_poly.pdbx_seq_one_letter_code
_entity_poly.pdbx_strand_id
1 'polypeptide(L)'
;MKKRKMHEISTDIMKLQMGLDMQDPKERKLQVKELFVELFDKEDGIYWLYTDNDRKVDMIKEHINKCKNVMNAIRNDNEHVKRLVINNHEALGSLPKHSVFNPVTIRNSSGAVDVEDESIIPKEYFILVQEERLDKKRILQELKEGKTIPGVRLIKKPFVSGLKQRSNE
;
A
#
# COMPACT_ATOMS: atom_id res chain seq x y z
N MET A 1 37.52 17.41 -3.73
CA MET A 1 37.62 15.94 -3.79
C MET A 1 36.69 15.41 -4.87
N LYS A 2 37.16 14.50 -5.73
CA LYS A 2 36.34 13.82 -6.75
C LYS A 2 35.27 12.98 -6.03
N LYS A 3 33.98 13.20 -6.30
CA LYS A 3 32.90 12.43 -5.66
C LYS A 3 32.94 10.98 -6.17
N ARG A 4 33.48 10.06 -5.38
CA ARG A 4 33.48 8.62 -5.66
C ARG A 4 32.06 8.07 -5.67
N LYS A 5 31.80 6.94 -6.32
CA LYS A 5 30.52 6.20 -6.21
C LYS A 5 30.59 5.23 -5.03
N MET A 6 29.44 4.86 -4.47
CA MET A 6 29.37 3.95 -3.31
C MET A 6 30.00 2.57 -3.61
N HIS A 7 29.79 2.04 -4.82
CA HIS A 7 30.42 0.78 -5.24
C HIS A 7 31.93 0.90 -5.40
N GLU A 8 32.45 2.06 -5.81
CA GLU A 8 33.90 2.31 -5.92
C GLU A 8 34.54 2.26 -4.53
N ILE A 9 33.94 2.93 -3.54
CA ILE A 9 34.39 2.91 -2.14
C ILE A 9 34.34 1.49 -1.57
N SER A 10 33.24 0.76 -1.81
CA SER A 10 33.09 -0.63 -1.36
C SER A 10 34.15 -1.55 -1.97
N THR A 11 34.47 -1.35 -3.25
CA THR A 11 35.51 -2.11 -3.97
C THR A 11 36.89 -1.81 -3.40
N ASP A 12 37.18 -0.55 -3.08
CA ASP A 12 38.46 -0.13 -2.51
C ASP A 12 38.64 -0.67 -1.07
N ILE A 13 37.59 -0.66 -0.25
CA ILE A 13 37.59 -1.31 1.08
C ILE A 13 37.91 -2.81 0.93
N MET A 14 37.27 -3.49 -0.03
CA MET A 14 37.46 -4.92 -0.27
C MET A 14 38.90 -5.23 -0.70
N LYS A 15 39.49 -4.42 -1.59
CA LYS A 15 40.90 -4.57 -2.03
C LYS A 15 41.89 -4.42 -0.88
N LEU A 16 41.69 -3.39 -0.04
CA LEU A 16 42.53 -3.13 1.12
C LEU A 16 42.41 -4.22 2.18
N GLN A 17 41.21 -4.77 2.39
CA GLN A 17 40.97 -5.89 3.32
C GLN A 17 41.59 -7.20 2.82
N MET A 18 41.55 -7.46 1.52
CA MET A 18 42.18 -8.64 0.89
C MET A 18 43.71 -8.58 0.90
N GLY A 19 44.30 -7.44 1.29
CA GLY A 19 45.74 -7.29 1.43
C GLY A 19 46.50 -7.33 0.12
N LEU A 20 45.86 -6.91 -0.97
CA LEU A 20 46.47 -6.81 -2.30
C LEU A 20 47.53 -5.69 -2.41
N ASP A 21 47.64 -4.85 -1.38
CA ASP A 21 48.53 -3.69 -1.32
C ASP A 21 49.71 -3.94 -0.36
N MET A 22 50.95 -3.66 -0.80
CA MET A 22 52.19 -3.77 0.00
C MET A 22 52.36 -2.59 0.99
N GLN A 23 51.34 -2.31 1.82
CA GLN A 23 51.39 -1.27 2.86
C GLN A 23 51.55 -1.84 4.27
N ASP A 24 52.15 -1.06 5.17
CA ASP A 24 52.27 -1.38 6.60
C ASP A 24 50.88 -1.68 7.21
N PRO A 25 50.74 -2.71 8.07
CA PRO A 25 49.45 -3.10 8.63
C PRO A 25 48.72 -1.98 9.41
N LYS A 26 49.43 -0.98 9.94
CA LYS A 26 48.81 0.14 10.67
C LYS A 26 48.20 1.17 9.72
N GLU A 27 48.92 1.54 8.65
CA GLU A 27 48.44 2.49 7.64
C GLU A 27 47.21 1.96 6.92
N ARG A 28 47.21 0.67 6.60
CA ARG A 28 46.07 -0.01 5.97
C ARG A 28 44.80 0.06 6.82
N LYS A 29 44.92 -0.16 8.14
CA LYS A 29 43.78 -0.08 9.06
C LYS A 29 43.22 1.34 9.14
N LEU A 30 44.09 2.35 9.10
CA LEU A 30 43.68 3.75 9.09
C LEU A 30 42.92 4.08 7.80
N GLN A 31 43.45 3.69 6.65
CA GLN A 31 42.82 3.94 5.35
C GLN A 31 41.46 3.22 5.20
N VAL A 32 41.35 1.98 5.67
CA VAL A 32 40.07 1.26 5.70
C VAL A 32 39.05 2.01 6.57
N LYS A 33 39.47 2.53 7.73
CA LYS A 33 38.60 3.32 8.61
C LYS A 33 38.11 4.60 7.92
N GLU A 34 38.98 5.31 7.23
CA GLU A 34 38.61 6.52 6.46
C GLU A 34 37.61 6.21 5.35
N LEU A 35 37.81 5.12 4.61
CA LEU A 35 36.88 4.70 3.56
C LEU A 35 35.51 4.29 4.12
N PHE A 36 35.46 3.68 5.30
CA PHE A 36 34.19 3.41 5.97
C PHE A 36 33.48 4.70 6.40
N VAL A 37 34.20 5.72 6.87
CA VAL A 37 33.61 7.04 7.16
C VAL A 37 33.01 7.64 5.89
N GLU A 38 33.75 7.64 4.78
CA GLU A 38 33.24 8.14 3.49
C GLU A 38 32.02 7.34 2.99
N LEU A 39 32.00 6.03 3.23
CA LEU A 39 30.86 5.17 2.91
C LEU A 39 29.63 5.55 3.73
N PHE A 40 29.78 5.73 5.05
CA PHE A 40 28.68 6.11 5.95
C PHE A 40 28.12 7.50 5.61
N ASP A 41 28.97 8.49 5.33
CA ASP A 41 28.52 9.82 4.91
C ASP A 41 27.66 9.77 3.63
N LYS A 42 27.98 8.83 2.73
CA LYS A 42 27.18 8.58 1.53
C LYS A 42 25.87 7.87 1.82
N GLU A 43 25.89 6.89 2.72
CA GLU A 43 24.67 6.21 3.16
C GLU A 43 23.70 7.22 3.80
N ASP A 44 24.22 8.12 4.64
CA ASP A 44 23.44 9.24 5.21
C ASP A 44 22.88 10.15 4.11
N GLY A 45 23.67 10.50 3.10
CA GLY A 45 23.19 11.27 1.96
C GLY A 45 22.05 10.59 1.17
N ILE A 46 22.16 9.28 0.96
CA ILE A 46 21.09 8.48 0.32
C ILE A 46 19.85 8.42 1.23
N TYR A 47 20.05 8.29 2.54
CA TYR A 47 18.99 8.30 3.53
C TYR A 47 18.20 9.61 3.49
N TRP A 48 18.88 10.76 3.39
CA TRP A 48 18.22 12.06 3.27
C TRP A 48 17.38 12.15 1.99
N LEU A 49 17.91 11.69 0.86
CA LEU A 49 17.18 11.67 -0.41
C LEU A 49 15.97 10.74 -0.36
N TYR A 50 16.13 9.55 0.21
CA TYR A 50 15.05 8.58 0.38
C TYR A 50 13.92 9.17 1.24
N THR A 51 14.26 9.75 2.38
CA THR A 51 13.28 10.35 3.30
C THR A 51 12.57 11.56 2.68
N ASP A 52 13.29 12.37 1.89
CA ASP A 52 12.68 13.48 1.14
C ASP A 52 11.68 12.99 0.09
N ASN A 53 12.01 11.91 -0.63
CA ASN A 53 11.10 11.28 -1.58
C ASN A 53 9.86 10.70 -0.90
N ASP A 54 10.01 10.02 0.24
CA ASP A 54 8.87 9.49 1.01
C ASP A 54 7.92 10.62 1.46
N ARG A 55 8.46 11.74 1.95
CA ARG A 55 7.65 12.93 2.28
C ARG A 55 6.88 13.48 1.09
N LYS A 56 7.53 13.56 -0.08
CA LYS A 56 6.87 14.00 -1.33
C LYS A 56 5.74 13.04 -1.74
N VAL A 57 5.98 11.73 -1.63
CA VAL A 57 4.96 10.71 -1.89
C VAL A 57 3.75 10.88 -0.97
N ASP A 58 3.96 11.09 0.32
CA ASP A 58 2.87 11.25 1.27
C ASP A 58 2.09 12.54 1.05
N MET A 59 2.77 13.63 0.72
CA MET A 59 2.12 14.89 0.31
C MET A 59 1.24 14.69 -0.93
N ILE A 60 1.71 13.96 -1.94
CA ILE A 60 0.93 13.66 -3.16
C ILE A 60 -0.30 12.80 -2.82
N LYS A 61 -0.16 11.78 -1.96
CA LYS A 61 -1.30 10.97 -1.50
C LYS A 61 -2.37 11.82 -0.82
N GLU A 62 -1.97 12.78 0.00
CA GLU A 62 -2.90 13.69 0.65
C GLU A 62 -3.68 14.53 -0.38
N HIS A 63 -2.99 15.07 -1.39
CA HIS A 63 -3.64 15.79 -2.49
C HIS A 63 -4.59 14.92 -3.30
N ILE A 64 -4.22 13.67 -3.61
CA ILE A 64 -5.10 12.72 -4.28
C ILE A 64 -6.38 12.50 -3.47
N ASN A 65 -6.27 12.35 -2.15
CA ASN A 65 -7.44 12.17 -1.28
C ASN A 65 -8.33 13.43 -1.28
N LYS A 66 -7.76 14.63 -1.24
CA LYS A 66 -8.52 15.89 -1.38
C LYS A 66 -9.26 15.95 -2.71
N CYS A 67 -8.59 15.65 -3.82
CA CYS A 67 -9.22 15.61 -5.15
C CYS A 67 -10.35 14.58 -5.22
N LYS A 68 -10.17 13.39 -4.63
CA LYS A 68 -11.22 12.37 -4.55
C LYS A 68 -12.43 12.85 -3.75
N ASN A 69 -12.23 13.54 -2.64
CA ASN A 69 -13.32 14.08 -1.84
C ASN A 69 -14.14 15.11 -2.62
N VAL A 70 -13.47 16.03 -3.32
CA VAL A 70 -14.14 17.03 -4.17
C VAL A 70 -14.89 16.35 -5.33
N MET A 71 -14.27 15.38 -5.99
CA MET A 71 -14.90 14.61 -7.06
C MET A 71 -16.17 13.89 -6.57
N ASN A 72 -16.11 13.26 -5.39
CA ASN A 72 -17.25 12.58 -4.79
C ASN A 72 -18.36 13.57 -4.39
N ALA A 73 -18.01 14.75 -3.87
CA ALA A 73 -18.98 15.80 -3.57
C ALA A 73 -19.74 16.22 -4.83
N ILE A 74 -19.04 16.54 -5.93
CA ILE A 74 -19.65 16.91 -7.21
C ILE A 74 -20.53 15.77 -7.76
N ARG A 75 -20.09 14.52 -7.61
CA ARG A 75 -20.88 13.35 -8.01
C ARG A 75 -22.17 13.25 -7.20
N ASN A 76 -22.10 13.45 -5.88
CA ASN A 76 -23.25 13.42 -5.00
C ASN A 76 -24.22 14.56 -5.29
N ASP A 77 -23.71 15.77 -5.57
CA ASP A 77 -24.52 16.91 -5.97
C ASP A 77 -25.29 16.62 -7.27
N ASN A 78 -24.62 16.02 -8.27
CA ASN A 78 -25.28 15.60 -9.50
C ASN A 78 -26.37 14.55 -9.25
N GLU A 79 -26.13 13.58 -8.37
CA GLU A 79 -27.17 12.60 -7.99
C GLU A 79 -28.32 13.25 -7.23
N HIS A 80 -28.05 14.24 -6.38
CA HIS A 80 -29.08 15.00 -5.69
C HIS A 80 -29.96 15.78 -6.69
N VAL A 81 -29.34 16.46 -7.66
CA VAL A 81 -30.06 17.17 -8.73
C VAL A 81 -30.96 16.23 -9.53
N LYS A 82 -30.46 15.04 -9.92
CA LYS A 82 -31.29 14.02 -10.59
C LYS A 82 -32.47 13.59 -9.71
N ARG A 83 -32.23 13.36 -8.42
CA ARG A 83 -33.25 12.95 -7.47
C ARG A 83 -34.32 14.01 -7.27
N LEU A 84 -33.96 15.29 -7.24
CA LEU A 84 -34.94 16.38 -7.18
C LEU A 84 -35.93 16.34 -8.35
N VAL A 85 -35.46 16.04 -9.56
CA VAL A 85 -36.35 15.91 -10.73
C VAL A 85 -37.30 14.72 -10.55
N ILE A 86 -36.79 13.57 -10.13
CA ILE A 86 -37.60 12.35 -9.91
C ILE A 86 -38.63 12.57 -8.80
N ASN A 87 -38.21 13.03 -7.63
CA ASN A 87 -39.08 13.23 -6.46
C ASN A 87 -40.25 14.19 -6.75
N ASN A 88 -40.00 15.29 -7.48
CA ASN A 88 -41.05 16.23 -7.85
C ASN A 88 -42.08 15.61 -8.80
N HIS A 89 -41.62 14.76 -9.72
CA HIS A 89 -42.50 14.06 -10.65
C HIS A 89 -43.29 12.93 -9.96
N GLU A 90 -42.67 12.19 -9.04
CA GLU A 90 -43.33 11.19 -8.19
C GLU A 90 -44.45 11.81 -7.34
N ALA A 91 -44.20 12.98 -6.73
CA ALA A 91 -45.22 13.71 -5.96
C ALA A 91 -46.44 14.12 -6.80
N LEU A 92 -46.24 14.32 -8.11
CA LEU A 92 -47.28 14.64 -9.09
C LEU A 92 -47.90 13.38 -9.74
N GLY A 93 -47.43 12.17 -9.40
CA GLY A 93 -47.84 10.92 -10.05
C GLY A 93 -47.46 10.84 -11.53
N SER A 94 -46.43 11.58 -11.94
CA SER A 94 -46.00 11.69 -13.35
C SER A 94 -44.55 11.24 -13.50
N LEU A 95 -44.11 11.03 -14.75
CA LEU A 95 -42.69 10.79 -15.06
C LEU A 95 -42.07 12.01 -15.74
N PRO A 96 -40.79 12.30 -15.48
CA PRO A 96 -40.01 13.29 -16.22
C PRO A 96 -40.13 13.10 -17.73
N LYS A 97 -40.49 14.17 -18.45
CA LYS A 97 -40.50 14.16 -19.91
C LYS A 97 -39.08 14.38 -20.44
N HIS A 98 -38.68 13.54 -21.38
CA HIS A 98 -37.45 13.73 -22.14
C HIS A 98 -37.53 15.00 -22.99
N SER A 99 -36.49 15.83 -22.91
CA SER A 99 -36.30 17.00 -23.76
C SER A 99 -34.84 17.08 -24.19
N VAL A 100 -34.55 17.83 -25.25
CA VAL A 100 -33.17 18.11 -25.72
C VAL A 100 -32.30 18.64 -24.58
N PHE A 101 -32.89 19.41 -23.65
CA PHE A 101 -32.20 19.96 -22.48
C PHE A 101 -32.29 19.07 -21.22
N ASN A 102 -33.13 18.03 -21.22
CA ASN A 102 -33.30 17.11 -20.10
C ASN A 102 -33.20 15.65 -20.58
N PRO A 103 -31.99 15.12 -20.80
CA PRO A 103 -31.76 13.75 -21.22
C PRO A 103 -31.86 12.75 -20.05
N VAL A 104 -32.72 12.99 -19.07
CA VAL A 104 -32.89 12.09 -17.91
C VAL A 104 -33.64 10.84 -18.35
N THR A 105 -32.92 9.77 -18.63
CA THR A 105 -33.49 8.47 -18.96
C THR A 105 -33.75 7.70 -17.69
N ILE A 106 -35.02 7.37 -17.45
CA ILE A 106 -35.42 6.54 -16.31
C ILE A 106 -35.28 5.09 -16.76
N ARG A 107 -34.41 4.36 -16.07
CA ARG A 107 -34.28 2.92 -16.25
C ARG A 107 -34.84 2.26 -15.00
N ASN A 108 -35.82 1.39 -15.18
CA ASN A 108 -36.26 0.53 -14.09
C ASN A 108 -35.08 -0.37 -13.68
N SER A 109 -34.85 -0.51 -12.37
CA SER A 109 -33.92 -1.51 -11.87
C SER A 109 -34.39 -2.91 -12.27
N SER A 110 -33.51 -3.91 -12.22
CA SER A 110 -33.85 -5.32 -12.50
C SER A 110 -34.83 -5.93 -11.47
N GLY A 111 -35.45 -5.13 -10.61
CA GLY A 111 -36.10 -5.57 -9.39
C GLY A 111 -35.07 -5.80 -8.28
N ALA A 112 -35.46 -5.46 -7.06
CA ALA A 112 -34.79 -5.90 -5.84
C ALA A 112 -35.82 -6.72 -5.05
N VAL A 113 -35.40 -7.83 -4.46
CA VAL A 113 -36.24 -8.59 -3.54
C VAL A 113 -36.10 -7.91 -2.19
N ASP A 114 -37.19 -7.31 -1.71
CA ASP A 114 -37.29 -6.85 -0.33
C ASP A 114 -37.80 -8.02 0.52
N VAL A 115 -37.08 -8.36 1.57
CA VAL A 115 -37.37 -9.51 2.42
C VAL A 115 -38.03 -8.99 3.70
N GLU A 116 -39.35 -9.11 3.77
CA GLU A 116 -40.10 -8.68 4.95
C GLU A 116 -39.90 -9.62 6.16
N ASP A 117 -39.89 -10.94 5.93
CA ASP A 117 -39.62 -11.94 6.97
C ASP A 117 -38.93 -13.18 6.38
N GLU A 118 -37.71 -13.44 6.85
CA GLU A 118 -36.89 -14.59 6.44
C GLU A 118 -37.47 -15.94 6.88
N SER A 119 -38.29 -15.97 7.94
CA SER A 119 -38.80 -17.20 8.57
C SER A 119 -39.85 -17.91 7.73
N ILE A 120 -40.53 -17.16 6.86
CA ILE A 120 -41.59 -17.65 5.97
C ILE A 120 -40.99 -18.10 4.63
N ILE A 121 -39.74 -17.73 4.35
CA ILE A 121 -39.10 -18.02 3.07
C ILE A 121 -38.85 -19.52 2.95
N PRO A 122 -39.28 -20.16 1.84
CA PRO A 122 -38.98 -21.55 1.58
C PRO A 122 -37.48 -21.82 1.61
N LYS A 123 -37.09 -22.94 2.24
CA LYS A 123 -35.68 -23.37 2.34
C LYS A 123 -34.99 -23.55 0.98
N GLU A 124 -35.76 -23.66 -0.10
CA GLU A 124 -35.28 -23.74 -1.49
C GLU A 124 -34.48 -22.50 -1.92
N TYR A 125 -34.72 -21.34 -1.31
CA TYR A 125 -33.99 -20.09 -1.62
C TYR A 125 -32.73 -19.90 -0.78
N PHE A 126 -32.45 -20.78 0.19
CA PHE A 126 -31.26 -20.69 1.05
C PHE A 126 -30.13 -21.56 0.52
N ILE A 127 -28.97 -20.94 0.28
CA ILE A 127 -27.74 -21.64 -0.14
C ILE A 127 -26.86 -21.87 1.09
N LEU A 128 -26.58 -23.13 1.42
CA LEU A 128 -25.64 -23.49 2.48
C LEU A 128 -24.21 -23.35 1.97
N VAL A 129 -23.53 -22.28 2.37
CA VAL A 129 -22.13 -22.04 2.04
C VAL A 129 -21.24 -22.66 3.12
N GLN A 130 -20.70 -23.85 2.87
CA GLN A 130 -19.62 -24.45 3.68
C GLN A 130 -18.27 -24.11 3.01
N GLU A 131 -17.58 -23.08 3.50
CA GLU A 131 -16.24 -22.74 3.01
C GLU A 131 -15.15 -23.42 3.85
N GLU A 132 -14.40 -24.34 3.24
CA GLU A 132 -13.12 -24.81 3.80
C GLU A 132 -12.03 -23.74 3.61
N ARG A 133 -11.83 -22.91 4.65
CA ARG A 133 -10.75 -21.92 4.67
C ARG A 133 -9.52 -22.45 5.38
N LEU A 134 -8.41 -22.50 4.66
CA LEU A 134 -7.09 -22.79 5.21
C LEU A 134 -6.66 -21.67 6.18
N ASP A 135 -6.56 -21.98 7.47
CA ASP A 135 -6.07 -21.03 8.49
C ASP A 135 -4.54 -20.89 8.45
N LYS A 136 -4.08 -20.02 7.55
CA LYS A 136 -2.66 -19.68 7.39
C LYS A 136 -2.04 -19.04 8.63
N LYS A 137 -2.83 -18.39 9.51
CA LYS A 137 -2.31 -17.72 10.70
C LYS A 137 -1.90 -18.74 11.75
N ARG A 138 -2.76 -19.72 11.99
CA ARG A 138 -2.47 -20.82 12.91
C ARG A 138 -1.29 -21.66 12.42
N ILE A 139 -1.26 -21.99 11.12
CA ILE A 139 -0.13 -22.68 10.50
C ILE A 139 1.17 -21.89 10.69
N LEU A 140 1.16 -20.57 10.48
CA LEU A 140 2.34 -19.73 10.68
C LEU A 140 2.82 -19.72 12.13
N GLN A 141 1.90 -19.70 13.10
CA GLN A 141 2.24 -19.73 14.51
C GLN A 141 2.88 -21.06 14.91
N GLU A 142 2.27 -22.18 14.51
CA GLU A 142 2.79 -23.52 14.80
C GLU A 142 4.16 -23.77 14.12
N LEU A 143 4.38 -23.23 12.91
CA LEU A 143 5.70 -23.25 12.26
C LEU A 143 6.74 -22.38 12.97
N LYS A 144 6.33 -21.27 13.63
CA LYS A 144 7.23 -20.44 14.46
C LYS A 144 7.60 -21.13 15.77
N GLU A 145 6.68 -21.92 16.33
CA GLU A 145 6.87 -22.73 17.53
C GLU A 145 7.72 -23.99 17.27
N GLY A 146 8.10 -24.26 16.02
CA GLY A 146 9.01 -25.35 15.64
C GLY A 146 8.31 -26.67 15.27
N LYS A 147 6.97 -26.68 15.14
CA LYS A 147 6.23 -27.86 14.65
C LYS A 147 6.39 -28.00 13.14
N THR A 148 6.54 -29.23 12.66
CA THR A 148 6.63 -29.52 11.22
C THR A 148 5.24 -29.89 10.70
N ILE A 149 4.67 -29.07 9.82
CA ILE A 149 3.38 -29.34 9.17
C ILE A 149 3.64 -29.79 7.73
N PRO A 150 3.18 -30.99 7.32
CA PRO A 150 3.31 -31.46 5.95
C PRO A 150 2.71 -30.46 4.93
N GLY A 151 3.46 -30.18 3.86
CA GLY A 151 3.00 -29.30 2.78
C GLY A 151 3.24 -27.80 2.98
N VAL A 152 3.84 -27.37 4.10
CA VAL A 152 4.13 -25.95 4.38
C VAL A 152 5.54 -25.76 4.92
N ARG A 153 6.23 -24.70 4.48
CA ARG A 153 7.60 -24.36 4.90
C ARG A 153 7.68 -22.88 5.29
N LEU A 154 8.38 -22.59 6.38
CA LEU A 154 8.68 -21.21 6.78
C LEU A 154 9.80 -20.63 5.91
N ILE A 155 9.52 -19.54 5.19
CA ILE A 155 10.51 -18.82 4.37
C ILE A 155 10.78 -17.46 5.04
N LYS A 156 12.04 -17.19 5.42
CA LYS A 156 12.48 -15.88 5.92
C LYS A 156 13.36 -15.23 4.85
N LYS A 157 12.92 -14.13 4.26
CA LYS A 157 13.76 -13.29 3.39
C LYS A 157 14.19 -12.06 4.19
N PRO A 158 15.49 -11.70 4.24
CA PRO A 158 15.88 -10.43 4.81
C PRO A 158 15.28 -9.30 3.96
N PHE A 159 14.56 -8.40 4.60
CA PHE A 159 14.02 -7.20 3.98
C PHE A 159 14.27 -6.02 4.91
N VAL A 160 14.51 -4.84 4.34
CA VAL A 160 14.60 -3.61 5.13
C VAL A 160 13.18 -3.28 5.58
N SER A 161 12.89 -3.45 6.88
CA SER A 161 11.53 -3.26 7.43
C SER A 161 11.19 -1.82 7.80
N GLY A 162 12.04 -0.87 7.42
CA GLY A 162 11.99 0.52 7.87
C GLY A 162 13.18 0.88 8.75
N LEU A 163 13.29 2.17 9.05
CA LEU A 163 14.40 2.75 9.79
C LEU A 163 14.14 2.60 11.29
N LYS A 164 15.11 2.06 12.04
CA LYS A 164 15.06 2.11 13.50
C LYS A 164 15.20 3.58 13.91
N GLN A 165 14.18 4.16 14.54
CA GLN A 165 14.32 5.48 15.15
C GLN A 165 15.51 5.42 16.11
N ARG A 166 16.46 6.37 16.01
CA ARG A 166 17.48 6.51 17.04
C ARG A 166 16.72 6.74 18.35
N SER A 167 16.92 5.83 19.32
CA SER A 167 16.56 6.13 20.70
C SER A 167 17.35 7.37 21.09
N ASN A 168 16.66 8.45 21.45
CA ASN A 168 17.31 9.61 22.04
C ASN A 168 18.00 9.15 23.33
N GLU A 169 19.33 9.08 23.31
CA GLU A 169 20.20 9.19 24.49
C GLU A 169 20.85 10.57 24.45
#